data_AF-A0A8J8F7F4-F1
#
_entry.id   AF-A0A8J8F7F4-F1
#
_cell.length_a   1.000
_cell.length_b   1.000
_cell.length_c   1.000
_cell.angle_alpha   90.00
_cell.angle_beta   90.00
_cell.angle_gamma   90.00
#
_symmetry.space_group_name_H-M   'P 1'
#
loop_
_entity.id
_entity.type
_entity.pdbx_description
1 polymer ?
#
loop_
_entity_poly.entity_id
_entity_poly.type
_entity_poly.pdbx_seq_one_letter_code
_entity_poly.pdbx_strand_id
1 'polypeptide(L)' 'MDKSEIITLDREIIDKASGIYADLKRRGELVEDADILIAASCPVEGMILVTDNEEHFRRIENLEVENWVMR' A
#
# COMPACT_ATOMS: atom_id res chain seq x y z
N MET A 1 -17.21 -15.83 11.83
CA MET A 1 -16.26 -14.72 12.04
C MET A 1 -15.25 -14.85 10.94
N ASP A 2 -15.29 -13.93 9.99
CA ASP A 2 -14.18 -13.76 9.06
C ASP A 2 -12.94 -13.46 9.90
N LYS A 3 -11.90 -14.26 9.69
CA LYS A 3 -10.67 -14.14 10.47
C LYS A 3 -9.73 -13.25 9.68
N SER A 4 -9.20 -12.23 10.34
CA SER A 4 -8.08 -11.45 9.82
C SER A 4 -6.78 -12.06 10.30
N GLU A 5 -5.78 -12.02 9.42
CA GLU A 5 -4.40 -12.37 9.75
C GLU A 5 -3.58 -11.10 9.97
N ILE A 6 -2.60 -11.17 10.86
CA ILE A 6 -1.66 -10.07 11.10
C ILE A 6 -0.39 -10.39 10.34
N ILE A 7 -0.04 -9.52 9.39
CA ILE A 7 1.23 -9.59 8.68
C ILE A 7 2.23 -8.66 9.38
N THR A 8 3.46 -9.14 9.54
CA THR A 8 4.56 -8.36 10.09
C THR A 8 5.38 -7.72 8.98
N LEU A 9 5.87 -6.50 9.21
CA LEU A 9 6.82 -5.87 8.31
C LEU A 9 8.17 -6.60 8.36
N ASP A 10 8.55 -7.21 7.26
CA ASP A 10 9.84 -7.85 7.10
C ASP A 10 10.77 -7.04 6.20
N ARG A 11 11.94 -7.59 5.90
CA ARG A 11 12.93 -6.90 5.07
C ARG A 11 12.43 -6.65 3.64
N GLU A 12 11.69 -7.58 3.06
CA GLU A 12 11.20 -7.45 1.68
C GLU A 12 10.16 -6.35 1.56
N ILE A 13 9.25 -6.28 2.54
CA ILE A 13 8.26 -5.20 2.63
C ILE A 13 8.95 -3.84 2.81
N ILE A 14 9.96 -3.75 3.67
CA ILE A 14 10.68 -2.49 3.90
C ILE A 14 11.49 -2.06 2.66
N ASP A 15 12.13 -3.00 1.96
CA ASP A 15 12.85 -2.71 0.72
C ASP A 15 11.87 -2.18 -0.34
N LYS A 16 10.69 -2.80 -0.49
CA LYS A 16 9.62 -2.32 -1.39
C LYS A 16 9.11 -0.93 -1.00
N ALA A 17 8.84 -0.71 0.30
CA ALA A 17 8.40 0.57 0.83
C ALA A 17 9.40 1.70 0.55
N SER A 18 10.69 1.42 0.70
CA SER A 18 11.75 2.40 0.40
C SER A 18 11.74 2.84 -1.07
N GLY A 19 11.47 1.91 -2.00
CA GLY A 19 11.34 2.19 -3.43
C GLY A 19 10.12 3.06 -3.73
N ILE A 20 8.96 2.73 -3.14
CA ILE A 20 7.74 3.53 -3.27
C ILE A 20 7.95 4.95 -2.73
N TYR A 21 8.55 5.07 -1.55
CA TYR A 21 8.87 6.37 -0.94
C TYR A 21 9.77 7.21 -1.85
N ALA A 22 10.87 6.62 -2.36
CA ALA A 22 11.81 7.32 -3.22
C ALA A 22 11.14 7.81 -4.52
N ASP A 23 10.26 7.00 -5.10
CA ASP A 23 9.51 7.35 -6.29
C ASP A 23 8.53 8.52 -6.05
N LEU A 24 7.67 8.40 -5.04
CA LEU A 24 6.70 9.45 -4.70
C LEU A 24 7.39 10.77 -4.31
N LYS A 25 8.49 10.68 -3.57
CA LYS A 25 9.31 11.85 -3.21
C LYS A 25 9.88 12.54 -4.42
N ARG A 26 10.39 11.78 -5.40
CA ARG A 26 10.92 12.31 -6.65
C ARG A 26 9.84 13.00 -7.49
N ARG A 27 8.59 12.53 -7.44
CA ARG A 27 7.45 13.15 -8.12
C ARG A 27 6.82 14.32 -7.36
N GLY A 28 7.16 14.52 -6.09
CA GLY A 28 6.54 15.54 -5.23
C GLY A 28 5.14 15.15 -4.75
N GLU A 29 4.84 13.84 -4.73
CA GLU A 29 3.51 13.28 -4.50
C GLU A 29 3.44 12.40 -3.24
N LEU A 30 4.37 12.62 -2.29
CA LEU A 30 4.44 11.85 -1.05
C LEU A 30 3.08 11.72 -0.36
N VAL A 31 2.78 10.48 0.04
CA VAL A 31 1.71 10.13 0.96
C VAL A 31 2.30 9.81 2.33
N GLU A 32 1.46 9.46 3.30
CA GLU A 32 1.92 9.13 4.66
C GLU A 32 2.78 7.86 4.67
N ASP A 33 3.73 7.79 5.60
CA ASP A 33 4.63 6.62 5.72
C ASP A 33 3.84 5.31 5.98
N ALA A 34 2.73 5.40 6.73
CA ALA A 34 1.86 4.26 6.99
C ALA A 34 1.19 3.74 5.70
N ASP A 35 0.69 4.64 4.84
CA ASP A 35 0.13 4.27 3.53
C ASP A 35 1.17 3.57 2.68
N ILE A 36 2.42 4.05 2.70
CA ILE A 36 3.54 3.43 1.95
C ILE A 36 3.83 2.01 2.47
N LEU A 37 3.85 1.82 3.79
CA LEU A 37 4.09 0.49 4.39
C LEU A 37 2.95 -0.49 4.09
N ILE A 38 1.70 -0.04 4.19
CA ILE A 38 0.51 -0.84 3.84
C ILE A 38 0.57 -1.23 2.36
N ALA A 39 0.78 -0.24 1.47
CA ALA A 39 0.86 -0.47 0.02
C ALA A 39 2.02 -1.38 -0.38
N ALA A 40 3.15 -1.31 0.31
CA ALA A 40 4.30 -2.20 0.06
C ALA A 40 4.01 -3.64 0.47
N SER A 41 3.23 -3.85 1.52
CA SER A 41 2.90 -5.18 2.05
C SER A 41 2.04 -5.98 1.07
N CYS A 42 1.09 -5.34 0.41
CA CYS A 42 0.17 -5.98 -0.53
C CYS A 42 0.85 -6.78 -1.65
N PRO A 43 1.69 -6.19 -2.53
CA PRO A 43 2.32 -6.91 -3.63
C PRO A 43 3.38 -7.92 -3.17
N VAL A 44 4.01 -7.73 -2.01
CA VAL A 44 4.97 -8.70 -1.45
C VAL A 44 4.24 -9.97 -1.01
N GLU A 45 3.06 -9.82 -0.39
CA GLU A 45 2.24 -10.93 0.10
C GLU A 45 1.21 -11.44 -0.93
N GLY A 46 1.18 -10.87 -2.13
CA GLY A 46 0.22 -11.23 -3.18
C GLY A 46 -1.24 -10.88 -2.86
N MET A 47 -1.46 -9.75 -2.18
CA MET A 47 -2.77 -9.26 -1.73
C MET A 47 -3.22 -8.01 -2.49
N ILE A 48 -4.53 -7.78 -2.49
CA ILE A 48 -5.18 -6.55 -3.01
C ILE A 48 -5.41 -5.59 -1.84
N LEU A 49 -5.12 -4.29 -2.04
CA LEU A 49 -5.41 -3.28 -1.04
C LEU A 49 -6.89 -2.89 -1.10
N VAL A 50 -7.59 -3.02 0.02
CA VAL A 50 -8.98 -2.55 0.15
C VAL A 50 -9.01 -1.22 0.92
N THR A 51 -9.54 -0.15 0.33
CA THR A 51 -9.57 1.18 0.95
C THR A 51 -10.70 2.07 0.39
N ASP A 52 -11.24 2.97 1.22
CA ASP A 52 -12.12 4.08 0.77
C ASP A 52 -11.30 5.36 0.45
N ASN A 53 -9.99 5.36 0.70
CA ASN A 53 -9.09 6.47 0.39
C ASN A 53 -8.27 6.23 -0.89
N GLU A 54 -8.96 5.90 -1.99
CA GLU A 54 -8.30 5.48 -3.24
C GLU A 54 -7.35 6.54 -3.82
N GLU A 55 -7.60 7.83 -3.59
CA GLU A 55 -6.80 8.92 -4.17
C GLU A 55 -5.32 8.85 -3.77
N HIS A 56 -5.03 8.51 -2.51
CA HIS A 56 -3.66 8.37 -2.02
C HIS A 56 -2.96 7.19 -2.67
N PHE A 57 -3.63 6.03 -2.69
CA PHE A 57 -3.05 4.77 -3.14
C PHE A 57 -2.91 4.67 -4.66
N ARG A 58 -3.76 5.35 -5.42
CA ARG A 58 -3.63 5.44 -6.90
C ARG A 58 -2.35 6.14 -7.37
N ARG A 59 -1.64 6.85 -6.48
CA ARG A 59 -0.32 7.43 -6.80
C ARG A 59 0.76 6.37 -6.89
N ILE A 60 0.56 5.20 -6.28
CA ILE A 60 1.55 4.11 -6.24
C ILE A 60 1.37 3.23 -7.47
N GLU A 61 2.38 3.19 -8.34
CA GLU A 61 2.32 2.41 -9.56
C GLU A 61 2.25 0.90 -9.27
N ASN A 62 1.43 0.18 -10.04
CA ASN A 62 1.23 -1.27 -9.95
C ASN A 62 0.70 -1.78 -8.60
N LEU A 63 -0.03 -0.94 -7.86
CA LEU A 63 -0.79 -1.36 -6.68
C LEU A 63 -2.23 -1.70 -7.09
N GLU A 64 -2.67 -2.92 -6.80
CA GLU A 64 -4.06 -3.33 -6.99
C GLU A 64 -4.91 -2.78 -5.83
N VAL A 65 -5.96 -2.04 -6.16
CA VAL A 65 -6.81 -1.35 -5.18
C VAL A 65 -8.28 -1.65 -5.46
N GLU A 66 -9.02 -2.01 -4.42
CA GLU A 66 -10.48 -2.16 -4.42
C GLU A 66 -11.13 -1.22 -3.38
N ASN A 67 -12.34 -0.75 -3.69
CA ASN A 67 -13.19 -0.04 -2.75
C ASN A 67 -14.49 -0.83 -2.56
N TRP A 68 -14.77 -1.22 -1.31
CA TRP A 68 -15.95 -2.01 -0.96
C TRP A 68 -17.09 -1.17 -0.37
N VAL A 69 -16.92 0.14 -0.26
CA VAL A 69 -17.97 1.04 0.25
C VAL A 69 -19.05 1.22 -0.82
N MET A 70 -20.26 0.72 -0.53
CA MET A 70 -21.46 1.02 -1.32
C MET A 70 -22.06 2.36 -0.86
N ARG A 71 -22.27 3.30 -1.79
CA ARG A 71 -22.89 4.61 -1.53
C ARG A 71 -24.31 4.69 -2.09
#